data_AF-A0A7Y0J6X9-F1
#
_entry.id   AF-A0A7Y0J6X9-F1
#
_cell.length_a   1.000
_cell.length_b   1.000
_cell.length_c   1.000
_cell.angle_alpha   90.00
_cell.angle_beta   90.00
_cell.angle_gamma   90.00
#
_symmetry.space_group_name_H-M   'P 1'
#
loop_
_entity.id
_entity.type
_entity.pdbx_description
1 polymer ?
#
loop_
_entity_poly.entity_id
_entity_poly.type
_entity_poly.pdbx_seq_one_letter_code
_entity_poly.pdbx_strand_id
1 'polypeptide(L)'
;MHGPTASHQSQSADHAGLLHRASRVLPVWRPRRRPVEAVPRAEQLHALLALLDEGIAAQPSADRAVAACGEPGPVSGAVTQTAGELISVYRRLNVRLSRLSVDDELEPLKQYAARLLTYHQWLLHEAVNLACAAVQKDPRVDAVRRRLHGTGRPGDELRAVRDRVDALAADVDEQEKHA
;
A
#
# COMPACT_ATOMS: atom_id res chain seq x y z
N MET A 1 30.95 22.15 -49.46
CA MET A 1 30.32 22.17 -50.80
C MET A 1 29.08 21.32 -50.76
N HIS A 2 28.01 21.90 -51.31
CA HIS A 2 26.63 21.45 -51.53
C HIS A 2 26.33 19.94 -51.60
N GLY A 3 25.11 19.59 -51.15
CA GLY A 3 24.44 18.26 -51.25
C GLY A 3 24.19 17.80 -52.70
N PRO A 4 23.18 16.97 -53.06
CA PRO A 4 21.81 16.99 -52.52
C PRO A 4 21.00 15.64 -52.54
N THR A 5 19.72 15.72 -52.10
CA THR A 5 18.46 15.09 -52.60
C THR A 5 18.38 13.57 -52.83
N ALA A 6 17.50 12.82 -52.14
CA ALA A 6 16.02 12.78 -52.17
C ALA A 6 15.45 11.79 -53.21
N SER A 7 14.49 11.00 -52.72
CA SER A 7 13.38 10.36 -53.44
C SER A 7 13.70 9.18 -54.36
N HIS A 8 13.14 8.01 -54.04
CA HIS A 8 12.11 7.43 -54.90
C HIS A 8 11.33 6.31 -54.18
N GLN A 9 10.02 6.48 -54.12
CA GLN A 9 9.04 5.41 -53.98
C GLN A 9 9.01 4.55 -55.25
N SER A 10 8.74 3.24 -55.08
CA SER A 10 7.78 2.44 -55.87
C SER A 10 7.96 0.96 -55.48
N GLN A 11 6.97 0.36 -54.83
CA GLN A 11 5.97 -0.54 -55.44
C GLN A 11 6.58 -1.86 -55.97
N SER A 12 6.12 -3.00 -55.46
CA SER A 12 5.20 -3.87 -56.22
C SER A 12 5.07 -5.27 -55.59
N ALA A 13 3.81 -5.73 -55.59
CA ALA A 13 3.33 -7.10 -55.82
C ALA A 13 3.57 -8.20 -54.77
N ASP A 14 2.43 -8.56 -54.17
CA ASP A 14 1.80 -9.88 -54.27
C ASP A 14 2.64 -11.12 -53.95
N HIS A 15 2.28 -11.79 -52.85
CA HIS A 15 2.07 -13.23 -52.94
C HIS A 15 0.90 -13.69 -52.08
N ALA A 16 -0.03 -14.35 -52.78
CA ALA A 16 -1.16 -15.10 -52.30
C ALA A 16 -0.76 -16.15 -51.24
N GLY A 17 -1.64 -16.37 -50.27
CA GLY A 17 -1.47 -17.39 -49.25
C GLY A 17 -2.78 -17.73 -48.54
N LEU A 18 -3.68 -18.39 -49.27
CA LEU A 18 -4.85 -19.09 -48.76
C LEU A 18 -4.49 -20.06 -47.63
N LEU A 19 -5.03 -19.84 -46.43
CA LEU A 19 -5.37 -20.92 -45.49
C LEU A 19 -6.66 -20.59 -44.74
N HIS A 20 -7.76 -21.16 -45.24
CA HIS A 20 -9.02 -21.28 -44.53
C HIS A 20 -8.83 -22.12 -43.26
N ARG A 21 -8.88 -21.47 -42.09
CA ARG A 21 -8.97 -22.16 -40.80
C ARG A 21 -10.41 -22.12 -40.31
N ALA A 22 -11.12 -23.24 -40.49
CA ALA A 22 -12.44 -23.47 -39.93
C ALA A 22 -12.38 -23.35 -38.40
N SER A 23 -12.97 -22.29 -37.87
CA SER A 23 -13.08 -22.06 -36.43
C SER A 23 -14.39 -22.65 -35.95
N ARG A 24 -14.32 -23.79 -35.27
CA ARG A 24 -15.46 -24.35 -34.54
C ARG A 24 -15.80 -23.40 -33.38
N VAL A 25 -16.94 -22.72 -33.48
CA VAL A 25 -17.49 -21.92 -32.39
C VAL A 25 -18.01 -22.90 -31.32
N LEU A 26 -17.21 -23.14 -30.29
CA LEU A 26 -17.69 -23.80 -29.08
C LEU A 26 -18.58 -22.80 -28.32
N PRO A 27 -19.78 -23.20 -27.87
CA PRO A 27 -20.60 -22.33 -27.04
C PRO A 27 -19.85 -22.05 -25.74
N VAL A 28 -19.54 -20.77 -25.51
CA VAL A 28 -18.99 -20.28 -24.24
C VAL A 28 -20.04 -20.56 -23.17
N TRP A 29 -19.87 -21.67 -22.46
CA TRP A 29 -20.58 -21.95 -21.22
C TRP A 29 -20.17 -20.86 -20.23
N ARG A 30 -21.02 -19.83 -20.04
CA ARG A 30 -20.85 -18.87 -18.96
C ARG A 30 -21.43 -19.53 -17.71
N PRO A 31 -20.62 -19.99 -16.75
CA PRO A 31 -21.17 -20.37 -15.46
C PRO A 31 -21.91 -19.15 -14.91
N ARG A 32 -23.20 -19.34 -14.58
CA ARG A 32 -23.97 -18.39 -13.79
C ARG A 32 -23.14 -18.11 -12.54
N ARG A 33 -22.54 -16.92 -12.46
CA ARG A 33 -21.91 -16.44 -11.22
C ARG A 33 -23.02 -16.49 -10.17
N ARG A 34 -22.87 -17.35 -9.16
CA ARG A 34 -23.66 -17.23 -7.93
C ARG A 34 -23.51 -15.78 -7.45
N PRO A 35 -24.59 -15.12 -7.00
CA PRO A 35 -24.45 -13.90 -6.23
C PRO A 35 -23.47 -14.21 -5.10
N VAL A 36 -22.34 -13.50 -5.05
CA VAL A 36 -21.52 -13.51 -3.85
C VAL A 36 -22.43 -12.89 -2.81
N GLU A 37 -22.87 -13.69 -1.83
CA GLU A 37 -23.57 -13.15 -0.66
C GLU A 37 -22.65 -12.07 -0.09
N ALA A 38 -23.18 -10.86 0.02
CA ALA A 38 -22.42 -9.74 0.55
C ALA A 38 -21.98 -10.11 1.97
N VAL A 39 -20.68 -9.95 2.25
CA VAL A 39 -20.14 -10.15 3.60
C VAL A 39 -20.95 -9.27 4.56
N PRO A 40 -21.47 -9.80 5.69
CA PRO A 40 -22.21 -9.01 6.66
C PRO A 40 -21.39 -7.81 7.14
N ARG A 41 -22.05 -6.68 7.38
CA ARG A 41 -21.36 -5.42 7.76
C ARG A 41 -20.54 -5.57 9.04
N ALA A 42 -21.02 -6.31 10.03
CA ALA A 42 -20.27 -6.62 11.25
C ALA A 42 -18.93 -7.32 10.93
N GLU A 43 -18.95 -8.32 10.04
CA GLU A 43 -17.74 -9.03 9.62
C GLU A 43 -16.76 -8.11 8.87
N GLN A 44 -17.26 -7.20 8.04
CA GLN A 44 -16.41 -6.20 7.36
C GLN A 44 -15.72 -5.26 8.37
N LEU A 45 -16.48 -4.77 9.36
CA LEU A 45 -15.97 -3.87 10.41
C LEU A 45 -14.92 -4.56 11.27
N HIS A 46 -15.17 -5.78 11.74
CA HIS A 46 -14.19 -6.53 12.54
C HIS A 46 -12.94 -6.88 11.73
N ALA A 47 -13.09 -7.23 10.45
CA ALA A 47 -11.94 -7.51 9.58
C ALA A 47 -11.09 -6.25 9.34
N LEU A 48 -11.72 -5.08 9.15
CA LEU A 48 -11.02 -3.81 9.05
C LEU A 48 -10.33 -3.45 10.38
N LEU A 49 -11.04 -3.60 11.50
CA LEU A 49 -10.53 -3.32 12.84
C LEU A 49 -9.28 -4.15 13.15
N ALA A 50 -9.31 -5.46 12.86
CA ALA A 50 -8.17 -6.34 13.09
C ALA A 50 -6.91 -5.90 12.31
N LEU A 51 -7.07 -5.45 11.06
CA LEU A 51 -5.95 -4.92 10.28
C LEU A 51 -5.39 -3.61 10.85
N LEU A 52 -6.26 -2.76 11.39
CA LEU A 52 -5.86 -1.50 12.02
C LEU A 52 -5.14 -1.76 13.35
N ASP A 53 -5.64 -2.69 14.16
CA ASP A 53 -5.01 -3.09 15.42
C ASP A 53 -3.60 -3.66 15.19
N GLU A 54 -3.41 -4.49 14.16
CA GLU A 54 -2.07 -4.96 13.76
C GLU A 54 -1.14 -3.80 13.35
N GLY A 55 -1.68 -2.81 12.62
CA GLY A 55 -0.93 -1.61 12.23
C GLY A 55 -0.52 -0.75 13.43
N ILE A 56 -1.42 -0.59 14.40
CA ILE A 56 -1.19 0.15 15.64
C ILE A 56 -0.20 -0.59 16.54
N ALA A 57 -0.30 -1.91 16.65
CA ALA A 57 0.64 -2.73 17.41
C ALA A 57 2.09 -2.59 16.89
N ALA A 58 2.27 -2.31 15.60
CA ALA A 58 3.59 -2.06 15.01
C ALA A 58 4.13 -0.64 15.28
N GLN A 59 3.27 0.34 15.61
CA GLN A 59 3.67 1.76 15.74
C GLN A 59 4.77 2.00 16.78
N PRO A 60 4.74 1.45 18.01
CA PRO A 60 5.79 1.73 18.99
C PRO A 60 7.18 1.32 18.49
N SER A 61 7.26 0.22 17.74
CA SER A 61 8.52 -0.22 17.12
C SER A 61 8.91 0.68 15.96
N ALA A 62 7.96 1.13 15.14
CA ALA A 62 8.21 2.09 14.07
C ALA A 62 8.71 3.44 14.60
N ASP A 63 8.09 3.97 15.67
CA ASP A 63 8.50 5.19 16.33
C ASP A 63 9.94 5.10 16.82
N ARG A 64 10.28 4.02 17.53
CA ARG A 64 11.64 3.79 18.02
C ARG A 64 12.64 3.67 16.87
N ALA A 65 12.30 2.96 15.80
CA ALA A 65 13.18 2.80 14.65
C ALA A 65 13.43 4.14 13.95
N VAL A 66 12.39 4.93 13.71
CA VAL A 66 12.50 6.27 13.10
C VAL A 66 13.30 7.22 13.98
N ALA A 67 13.02 7.25 15.29
CA ALA A 67 13.78 8.09 16.24
C ALA A 67 15.26 7.68 16.30
N ALA A 68 15.55 6.37 16.36
CA ALA A 68 16.93 5.87 16.36
C ALA A 68 17.68 6.22 15.07
N CYS A 69 17.00 6.33 13.93
CA CYS A 69 17.60 6.84 12.70
C CYS A 69 17.99 8.33 12.79
N GLY A 70 17.32 9.10 13.65
CA GLY A 70 17.59 10.51 13.92
C GLY A 70 18.73 10.78 14.89
N GLU A 71 19.18 9.77 15.63
CA GLU A 71 20.23 9.93 16.64
C GLU A 71 21.61 10.26 16.03
N PRO A 72 22.47 11.03 16.74
CA PRO A 72 23.82 11.32 16.28
C PRO A 72 24.67 10.06 16.06
N GLY A 73 25.57 10.12 15.08
CA GLY A 73 26.48 9.02 14.77
C GLY A 73 25.87 7.95 13.85
N PRO A 74 26.58 6.84 13.63
CA PRO A 74 26.15 5.76 12.75
C PRO A 74 24.98 4.98 13.35
N VAL A 75 24.00 4.65 12.53
CA VAL A 75 22.87 3.79 12.92
C VAL A 75 23.32 2.33 12.95
N SER A 76 22.91 1.60 14.00
CA SER A 76 23.26 0.19 14.14
C SER A 76 22.54 -0.69 13.10
N GLY A 77 23.18 -1.79 12.71
CA GLY A 77 22.56 -2.76 11.79
C GLY A 77 21.24 -3.35 12.33
N ALA A 78 21.09 -3.47 13.66
CA ALA A 78 19.86 -3.94 14.29
C ALA A 78 18.67 -2.97 14.06
N VAL A 79 18.92 -1.66 14.06
CA VAL A 79 17.89 -0.65 13.76
C VAL A 79 17.48 -0.75 12.28
N THR A 80 18.44 -0.88 11.37
CA THR A 80 18.17 -1.06 9.93
C THR A 80 17.38 -2.35 9.66
N GLN A 81 17.73 -3.44 10.33
CA GLN A 81 17.00 -4.71 10.23
C GLN A 81 15.56 -4.56 10.74
N THR A 82 15.38 -3.97 11.92
CA THR A 82 14.04 -3.71 12.50
C THR A 82 13.19 -2.87 11.57
N ALA A 83 13.75 -1.82 10.97
CA ALA A 83 13.06 -0.99 10.00
C ALA A 83 12.65 -1.79 8.74
N GLY A 84 13.51 -2.68 8.23
CA GLY A 84 13.20 -3.55 7.10
C GLY A 84 12.06 -4.54 7.38
N GLU A 85 12.01 -5.08 8.60
CA GLU A 85 10.93 -5.95 9.06
C GLU A 85 9.60 -5.17 9.14
N LEU A 86 9.62 -3.96 9.69
CA LEU A 86 8.46 -3.08 9.80
C LEU A 86 7.94 -2.60 8.43
N ILE A 87 8.84 -2.26 7.50
CA ILE A 87 8.49 -1.97 6.10
C ILE A 87 7.70 -3.15 5.51
N SER A 88 8.16 -4.37 5.77
CA SER A 88 7.49 -5.59 5.30
C SER A 88 6.13 -5.79 5.98
N VAL A 89 5.99 -5.47 7.27
CA VAL A 89 4.70 -5.47 8.00
C VAL A 89 3.71 -4.52 7.34
N TYR A 90 4.05 -3.23 7.19
CA TYR A 90 3.16 -2.24 6.60
C TYR A 90 2.78 -2.56 5.14
N ARG A 91 3.73 -3.10 4.37
CA ARG A 91 3.44 -3.59 3.02
C ARG A 91 2.43 -4.73 3.03
N ARG A 92 2.59 -5.73 3.91
CA ARG A 92 1.65 -6.85 4.02
C ARG A 92 0.27 -6.40 4.47
N LEU A 93 0.19 -5.46 5.41
CA LEU A 93 -1.07 -4.87 5.85
C LEU A 93 -1.78 -4.16 4.71
N ASN A 94 -1.08 -3.34 3.92
CA ASN A 94 -1.65 -2.70 2.73
C ASN A 94 -2.20 -3.72 1.71
N VAL A 95 -1.50 -4.84 1.48
CA VAL A 95 -1.97 -5.91 0.58
C VAL A 95 -3.22 -6.61 1.13
N ARG A 96 -3.30 -6.82 2.44
CA ARG A 96 -4.51 -7.41 3.05
C ARG A 96 -5.68 -6.42 3.02
N LEU A 97 -5.41 -5.16 3.32
CA LEU A 97 -6.40 -4.09 3.29
C LEU A 97 -6.97 -3.87 1.89
N SER A 98 -6.15 -3.94 0.83
CA SER A 98 -6.64 -3.80 -0.55
C SER A 98 -7.52 -4.95 -1.02
N ARG A 99 -7.40 -6.13 -0.39
CA ARG A 99 -8.22 -7.31 -0.65
C ARG A 99 -9.49 -7.35 0.20
N LEU A 100 -9.59 -6.51 1.22
CA LEU A 100 -10.78 -6.45 2.07
C LEU A 100 -11.93 -5.83 1.28
N SER A 101 -12.99 -6.61 1.07
CA SER A 101 -14.25 -6.10 0.53
C SER A 101 -15.03 -5.42 1.63
N VAL A 102 -15.36 -4.14 1.43
CA VAL A 102 -16.19 -3.35 2.33
C VAL A 102 -17.29 -2.66 1.53
N ASP A 103 -18.36 -2.28 2.20
CA ASP A 103 -19.43 -1.47 1.61
C ASP A 103 -18.97 -0.02 1.30
N ASP A 104 -19.80 0.72 0.56
CA ASP A 104 -19.49 2.06 0.09
C ASP A 104 -19.31 3.08 1.24
N GLU A 105 -19.89 2.82 2.41
CA GLU A 105 -19.76 3.71 3.58
C GLU A 105 -18.41 3.53 4.29
N LEU A 106 -17.88 2.30 4.29
CA LEU A 106 -16.59 1.95 4.89
C LEU A 106 -15.40 2.17 3.96
N GLU A 107 -15.62 2.17 2.64
CA GLU A 107 -14.55 2.33 1.64
C GLU A 107 -13.69 3.60 1.84
N PRO A 108 -14.24 4.78 2.18
CA PRO A 108 -13.42 5.97 2.48
C PRO A 108 -12.48 5.78 3.69
N LEU A 109 -12.94 5.08 4.74
CA LEU A 109 -12.12 4.80 5.93
C LEU A 109 -10.99 3.83 5.60
N LYS A 110 -11.31 2.76 4.87
CA LYS A 110 -10.32 1.80 4.36
C LYS A 110 -9.26 2.48 3.49
N GLN A 111 -9.65 3.34 2.58
CA GLN A 111 -8.72 4.07 1.72
C GLN A 111 -7.82 5.02 2.51
N TYR A 112 -8.38 5.71 3.51
CA TYR A 112 -7.58 6.59 4.35
C TYR A 112 -6.58 5.81 5.22
N ALA A 113 -7.00 4.69 5.81
CA ALA A 113 -6.11 3.77 6.50
C ALA A 113 -4.96 3.28 5.58
N ALA A 114 -5.27 2.90 4.33
CA ALA A 114 -4.25 2.48 3.36
C ALA A 114 -3.22 3.57 3.07
N ARG A 115 -3.65 4.84 2.96
CA ARG A 115 -2.73 5.98 2.81
C ARG A 115 -1.84 6.15 4.03
N LEU A 116 -2.38 6.03 5.24
CA LEU A 116 -1.61 6.12 6.48
C LEU A 116 -0.59 4.98 6.57
N LEU A 117 -0.97 3.73 6.31
CA LEU A 117 -0.03 2.60 6.32
C LEU A 117 1.08 2.75 5.27
N THR A 118 0.73 3.26 4.09
CA THR A 118 1.70 3.58 3.03
C THR A 118 2.67 4.67 3.46
N TYR A 119 2.18 5.70 4.16
CA TYR A 119 3.03 6.74 4.74
C TYR A 119 4.01 6.17 5.77
N HIS A 120 3.56 5.30 6.68
CA HIS A 120 4.45 4.68 7.67
C HIS A 120 5.55 3.84 6.99
N GLN A 121 5.20 3.10 5.93
CA GLN A 121 6.18 2.36 5.13
C GLN A 121 7.20 3.31 4.46
N TRP A 122 6.73 4.40 3.84
CA TRP A 122 7.60 5.40 3.21
C TRP A 122 8.52 6.07 4.24
N LEU A 123 7.99 6.46 5.40
CA LEU A 123 8.75 7.11 6.46
C LEU A 123 9.89 6.24 6.96
N LEU A 124 9.67 4.93 7.13
CA LEU A 124 10.72 3.99 7.53
C LEU A 124 11.81 3.86 6.45
N HIS A 125 11.42 3.80 5.17
CA HIS A 125 12.39 3.82 4.07
C HIS A 125 13.22 5.10 4.08
N GLU A 126 12.57 6.25 4.22
CA GLU A 126 13.24 7.55 4.21
C GLU A 126 14.18 7.71 5.42
N ALA A 127 13.74 7.30 6.60
CA ALA A 127 14.54 7.33 7.82
C ALA A 127 15.83 6.51 7.68
N VAL A 128 15.74 5.30 7.13
CA VAL A 128 16.91 4.43 6.87
C VAL A 128 17.82 5.05 5.81
N ASN A 129 17.26 5.59 4.72
CA ASN A 129 18.06 6.20 3.67
C ASN A 129 18.84 7.41 4.19
N LEU A 130 18.19 8.29 4.96
CA LEU A 130 18.83 9.44 5.59
C LEU A 130 19.93 9.02 6.58
N ALA A 131 19.66 7.99 7.39
CA ALA A 131 20.63 7.41 8.31
C ALA A 131 21.89 6.89 7.61
N CYS A 132 21.72 6.14 6.53
CA CYS A 132 22.84 5.61 5.75
C CYS A 132 23.58 6.72 4.99
N ALA A 133 22.87 7.71 4.44
CA ALA A 133 23.47 8.83 3.72
C ALA A 133 24.28 9.75 4.65
N ALA A 134 23.87 9.93 5.90
CA ALA A 134 24.61 10.74 6.88
C ALA A 134 26.02 10.19 7.20
N VAL A 135 26.29 8.91 6.94
CA VAL A 135 27.64 8.33 7.02
C VAL A 135 28.61 9.04 6.06
N GLN A 136 28.10 9.59 4.95
CA GLN A 136 28.88 10.38 4.00
C GLN A 136 29.17 11.81 4.46
N LYS A 137 28.83 12.15 5.72
CA LYS A 137 29.11 13.42 6.39
C LYS A 137 28.53 14.67 5.69
N ASP A 138 27.42 14.55 4.97
CA ASP A 138 26.70 15.70 4.43
C ASP A 138 25.92 16.44 5.56
N PRO A 139 26.27 17.69 5.89
CA PRO A 139 25.61 18.43 6.97
C PRO A 139 24.12 18.71 6.71
N ARG A 140 23.70 18.82 5.44
CA ARG A 140 22.28 19.06 5.09
C ARG A 140 21.45 17.82 5.35
N VAL A 141 21.97 16.66 4.97
CA VAL A 141 21.33 15.35 5.25
C VAL A 141 21.26 15.11 6.75
N ASP A 142 22.34 15.37 7.50
CA ASP A 142 22.34 15.21 8.95
C ASP A 142 21.34 16.15 9.66
N ALA A 143 21.18 17.38 9.17
CA ALA A 143 20.19 18.31 9.70
C ALA A 143 18.74 17.87 9.47
N VAL A 144 18.44 17.21 8.34
CA VAL A 144 17.11 16.62 8.08
C VAL A 144 16.91 15.38 8.94
N ARG A 145 17.91 14.49 8.99
CA ARG A 145 17.91 13.27 9.79
C ARG A 145 17.57 13.54 11.26
N ARG A 146 18.16 14.57 11.86
CA ARG A 146 17.92 14.96 13.27
C ARG A 146 16.49 15.42 13.57
N ARG A 147 15.66 15.66 12.55
CA ARG A 147 14.23 16.00 12.72
C ARG A 147 13.32 14.78 12.78
N LEU A 148 13.88 13.57 12.67
CA LEU A 148 13.14 12.32 12.79
C LEU A 148 12.83 12.06 14.27
N HIS A 149 11.55 12.11 14.64
CA HIS A 149 11.08 11.93 16.03
C HIS A 149 10.05 10.81 16.19
N GLY A 150 9.76 10.07 15.13
CA GLY A 150 8.72 9.04 15.10
C GLY A 150 7.68 9.28 14.02
N THR A 151 6.57 8.55 14.10
CA THR A 151 5.45 8.58 13.16
C THR A 151 4.56 9.83 13.30
N GLY A 152 4.56 10.46 14.48
CA GLY A 152 3.91 11.74 14.75
C GLY A 152 2.40 11.73 14.46
N ARG A 153 1.89 12.87 13.95
CA ARG A 153 0.46 13.07 13.65
C ARG A 153 -0.15 11.96 12.77
N PRO A 154 0.49 11.48 11.69
CA PRO A 154 -0.01 10.34 10.93
C PRO A 154 -0.20 9.06 11.76
N GLY A 155 0.61 8.86 12.81
CA GLY A 155 0.43 7.78 13.76
C GLY A 155 -0.84 7.95 14.60
N ASP A 156 -1.09 9.16 15.08
CA ASP A 156 -2.32 9.52 15.82
C ASP A 156 -3.57 9.39 14.94
N GLU A 157 -3.48 9.81 13.67
CA GLU A 157 -4.56 9.68 12.70
C GLU A 157 -4.94 8.22 12.45
N LEU A 158 -3.99 7.28 12.45
CA LEU A 158 -4.29 5.86 12.31
C LEU A 158 -5.07 5.32 13.51
N ARG A 159 -4.72 5.77 14.74
CA ARG A 159 -5.48 5.41 15.95
C ARG A 159 -6.89 5.98 15.91
N ALA A 160 -7.04 7.23 15.49
CA ALA A 160 -8.35 7.85 15.33
C ALA A 160 -9.25 7.10 14.31
N VAL A 161 -8.67 6.60 13.21
CA VAL A 161 -9.42 5.75 12.25
C VAL A 161 -9.84 4.42 12.91
N ARG A 162 -8.95 3.79 13.68
CA ARG A 162 -9.27 2.56 14.43
C ARG A 162 -10.42 2.77 15.40
N ASP A 163 -10.35 3.82 16.22
CA ASP A 163 -11.37 4.12 17.22
C ASP A 163 -12.73 4.41 16.58
N ARG A 164 -12.73 5.06 15.42
CA ARG A 164 -13.97 5.26 14.64
C ARG A 164 -14.55 3.94 14.13
N VAL A 165 -13.73 3.03 13.63
CA VAL A 165 -14.19 1.70 13.17
C VAL A 165 -14.69 0.86 14.33
N ASP A 166 -14.04 0.92 15.49
CA ASP A 166 -14.43 0.24 16.72
C ASP A 166 -15.81 0.71 17.21
N ALA A 167 -16.05 2.03 17.22
CA ALA A 167 -17.36 2.59 17.56
C ALA A 167 -18.46 2.11 16.61
N LEU A 168 -18.19 2.09 15.30
CA LEU A 168 -19.14 1.58 14.31
C LEU A 168 -19.42 0.09 14.48
N ALA A 169 -18.42 -0.72 14.84
CA ALA A 169 -18.59 -2.13 15.12
C ALA A 169 -19.49 -2.36 16.34
N ALA A 170 -19.26 -1.62 17.42
CA ALA A 170 -20.08 -1.69 18.62
C ALA A 170 -21.55 -1.35 18.34
N ASP A 171 -21.81 -0.29 17.56
CA ASP A 171 -23.17 0.11 17.18
C ASP A 171 -23.91 -0.99 16.41
N VAL A 172 -23.23 -1.69 15.48
CA VAL A 172 -23.82 -2.79 14.71
C VAL A 172 -24.10 -4.00 15.61
N ASP A 173 -23.17 -4.36 16.49
CA ASP A 173 -23.34 -5.47 17.44
C ASP A 173 -24.51 -5.23 18.41
N GLU A 174 -24.76 -3.98 18.81
CA GLU A 174 -25.89 -3.60 19.64
C GLU A 174 -27.23 -3.71 18.89
N GLN A 175 -27.26 -3.31 17.61
CA GLN A 175 -28.45 -3.43 16.78
C GLN A 175 -28.82 -4.90 16.53
N GLU A 176 -27.84 -5.78 16.31
CA GLU A 176 -28.08 -7.22 16.10
C GLU A 176 -28.58 -7.93 17.36
N LYS A 177 -28.21 -7.47 18.57
CA LYS A 177 -28.72 -8.02 19.84
C LYS A 177 -30.18 -7.68 20.11
N HIS A 178 -30.74 -6.70 19.40
CA HIS A 178 -32.10 -6.19 19.61
C HIS A 178 -33.04 -6.48 18.44
N ALA A 179 -32.53 -7.10 17.37
CA ALA A 179 -33.29 -7.61 16.22
C ALA A 179 -33.75 -9.05 16.44
#